data_AF-A0A6L7CMY0-F1
#
_entry.id   AF-A0A6L7CMY0-F1
#
_cell.length_a   1.000
_cell.length_b   1.000
_cell.length_c   1.000
_cell.angle_alpha   90.00
_cell.angle_beta   90.00
_cell.angle_gamma   90.00
#
_symmetry.space_group_name_H-M   'P 1'
#
loop_
_entity.id
_entity.type
_entity.pdbx_description
1 polymer ?
#
loop_
_entity_poly.entity_id
_entity_poly.type
_entity_poly.pdbx_seq_one_letter_code
_entity_poly.pdbx_strand_id
1 'polypeptide(L)'
;MKRLHKRFLLATFCALFTATLQAADVTITVNGRVVAKPCTIQTKEANVNLGDLYTRNLQQPGSASGWHNITLSLTDCPVETSAVTAIVTGSTDNTGYYKNEGTAENIQIEL
;
A
#
# COMPACT_ATOMS: atom_id res chain seq x y z
N MET A 1 54.77 59.92 -30.81
CA MET A 1 53.98 59.42 -29.64
C MET A 1 52.46 59.37 -29.84
N LYS A 2 51.85 60.02 -30.86
CA LYS A 2 50.38 60.05 -31.06
C LYS A 2 49.74 58.78 -31.66
N ARG A 3 50.47 57.97 -32.43
CA ARG A 3 49.94 56.73 -33.07
C ARG A 3 49.82 55.53 -32.11
N LEU A 4 50.64 55.50 -31.05
CA LEU A 4 50.63 54.43 -30.04
C LEU A 4 49.40 54.52 -29.13
N HIS A 5 49.01 55.75 -28.76
CA HIS A 5 47.79 56.03 -27.96
C HIS A 5 46.50 55.63 -28.67
N LYS A 6 46.43 55.82 -30.00
CA LYS A 6 45.23 55.50 -30.80
C LYS A 6 45.02 53.98 -30.95
N ARG A 7 46.10 53.20 -30.96
CA ARG A 7 46.06 51.72 -30.95
C ARG A 7 45.75 51.16 -29.56
N PHE A 8 46.26 51.83 -28.51
CA PHE A 8 45.96 51.48 -27.12
C PHE A 8 44.47 51.74 -26.79
N LEU A 9 43.91 52.86 -27.25
CA LEU A 9 42.48 53.21 -27.11
C LEU A 9 41.53 52.25 -27.84
N LEU A 10 41.96 51.66 -28.95
CA LEU A 10 41.14 50.71 -29.71
C LEU A 10 41.16 49.31 -29.08
N ALA A 11 42.30 48.90 -28.51
CA ALA A 11 42.44 47.63 -27.81
C ALA A 11 41.70 47.61 -26.47
N THR A 12 41.67 48.74 -25.74
CA THR A 12 40.89 48.86 -24.50
C THR A 12 39.38 48.87 -24.74
N PHE A 13 38.91 49.39 -25.88
CA PHE A 13 37.49 49.35 -26.24
C PHE A 13 36.99 47.94 -26.59
N CYS A 14 37.85 47.08 -27.16
CA CYS A 14 37.50 45.68 -27.46
C CYS A 14 37.43 44.79 -26.21
N ALA A 15 38.19 45.11 -25.15
CA ALA A 15 38.13 44.40 -23.87
C ALA A 15 36.86 44.73 -23.04
N LEU A 16 36.15 45.82 -23.38
CA LEU A 16 34.90 46.23 -22.72
C LEU A 16 33.65 45.51 -23.26
N PHE A 17 33.79 44.72 -24.33
CA PHE A 17 32.69 44.01 -25.00
C PHE A 17 32.74 42.49 -24.83
N THR A 18 33.43 41.97 -23.81
CA THR A 18 33.27 40.58 -23.42
C THR A 18 31.94 40.42 -22.71
N ALA A 19 30.90 40.02 -23.45
CA ALA A 19 29.62 39.61 -22.88
C ALA A 19 29.89 38.49 -21.86
N THR A 20 29.56 38.72 -20.59
CA THR A 20 29.64 37.69 -19.56
C THR A 20 28.57 36.64 -19.87
N LEU A 21 28.99 35.45 -20.28
CA LEU A 21 28.12 34.28 -20.36
C LEU A 21 27.71 33.91 -18.93
N GLN A 22 26.59 34.44 -18.45
CA GLN A 22 25.99 34.03 -17.20
C GLN A 22 25.25 32.72 -17.43
N ALA A 23 25.87 31.60 -17.05
CA ALA A 23 25.13 30.36 -16.84
C ALA A 23 24.34 30.53 -15.53
N ALA A 24 23.02 30.68 -15.66
CA ALA A 24 22.13 30.60 -14.50
C ALA A 24 21.84 29.12 -14.24
N ASP A 25 22.17 28.63 -13.04
CA ASP A 25 21.78 27.29 -12.63
C ASP A 25 20.24 27.21 -12.54
N VAL A 26 19.65 26.25 -13.24
CA VAL A 26 18.21 26.00 -13.23
C VAL A 26 17.92 24.89 -12.23
N THR A 27 17.37 25.24 -11.08
CA THR A 27 16.89 24.26 -10.10
C THR A 27 15.45 23.87 -10.43
N ILE A 28 15.26 22.63 -10.90
CA ILE A 28 13.93 22.05 -11.08
C ILE A 28 13.56 21.27 -9.82
N THR A 29 12.63 21.79 -9.03
CA THR A 29 12.08 21.09 -7.87
C THR A 29 10.79 20.37 -8.28
N VAL A 30 10.85 19.04 -8.39
CA VAL A 30 9.67 18.20 -8.59
C VAL A 30 9.23 17.64 -7.23
N ASN A 31 8.04 18.02 -6.78
CA ASN A 31 7.41 17.45 -5.60
C ASN A 31 6.35 16.43 -6.04
N GLY A 32 6.31 15.27 -5.39
CA GLY A 32 5.33 14.23 -5.66
C GLY A 32 4.93 13.49 -4.39
N ARG A 33 3.73 12.89 -4.40
CA ARG A 33 3.24 12.01 -3.34
C ARG A 33 2.66 10.75 -3.97
N VAL A 34 3.19 9.60 -3.57
CA VAL A 34 2.70 8.29 -3.98
C VAL A 34 1.74 7.78 -2.90
N VAL A 35 0.55 7.33 -3.31
CA VAL A 35 -0.48 6.83 -2.42
C VAL A 35 -0.95 5.47 -2.88
N ALA A 36 -1.19 4.56 -1.93
CA ALA A 36 -1.78 3.26 -2.21
C ALA A 36 -3.20 3.44 -2.77
N LYS A 37 -3.54 2.59 -3.74
CA LYS A 37 -4.85 2.51 -4.38
C LYS A 37 -5.47 1.13 -4.13
N PRO A 38 -6.81 1.02 -4.10
CA PRO A 38 -7.46 -0.25 -3.78
C PRO A 38 -7.17 -1.32 -4.84
N CYS A 39 -7.09 -2.58 -4.39
CA CYS A 39 -7.15 -3.74 -5.27
C CYS A 39 -8.61 -4.11 -5.60
N THR A 40 -8.80 -4.96 -6.60
CA THR A 40 -10.09 -5.60 -6.86
C THR A 40 -10.28 -6.84 -5.97
N ILE A 41 -11.38 -6.90 -5.22
CA ILE A 41 -11.72 -8.10 -4.45
C ILE A 41 -12.20 -9.18 -5.43
N GLN A 42 -11.48 -10.31 -5.52
CA GLN A 42 -11.85 -11.45 -6.38
C GLN A 42 -12.79 -12.42 -5.66
N THR A 43 -12.48 -12.78 -4.42
CA THR A 43 -13.36 -13.62 -3.59
C THR A 43 -14.50 -12.78 -3.04
N LYS A 44 -15.66 -12.78 -3.72
CA LYS A 44 -16.86 -12.04 -3.26
C LYS A 44 -17.60 -12.75 -2.14
N GLU A 45 -17.70 -14.06 -2.26
CA GLU A 45 -18.33 -14.94 -1.29
C GLU A 45 -17.41 -16.15 -1.11
N ALA A 46 -17.27 -16.59 0.13
CA ALA A 46 -16.54 -17.79 0.49
C ALA A 46 -17.40 -18.59 1.46
N ASN A 47 -17.69 -19.82 1.08
CA ASN A 47 -18.50 -20.74 1.87
C ASN A 47 -17.60 -21.87 2.38
N VAL A 48 -17.60 -22.05 3.70
CA VAL A 48 -16.83 -23.11 4.37
C VAL A 48 -17.82 -24.15 4.89
N ASN A 49 -17.76 -25.35 4.32
CA ASN A 49 -18.52 -26.49 4.82
C ASN A 49 -17.65 -27.29 5.80
N LEU A 50 -18.04 -27.27 7.09
CA LEU A 50 -17.38 -28.02 8.17
C LEU A 50 -17.73 -29.52 8.16
N GLY A 51 -18.71 -29.94 7.37
CA GLY A 51 -19.22 -31.30 7.34
C GLY A 51 -19.98 -31.69 8.60
N ASP A 52 -20.11 -33.00 8.81
CA ASP A 52 -20.77 -33.56 9.99
C ASP A 52 -19.80 -33.65 11.17
N LEU A 53 -20.12 -32.93 12.25
CA LEU A 53 -19.40 -33.01 13.51
C LEU A 53 -20.16 -33.87 14.50
N TYR A 54 -19.44 -34.71 15.24
CA TYR A 54 -20.04 -35.61 16.22
C TYR A 54 -19.80 -35.09 17.64
N THR A 55 -20.88 -34.90 18.40
CA THR A 55 -20.85 -34.39 19.79
C THR A 55 -19.96 -35.21 20.72
N ARG A 56 -19.81 -36.52 20.48
CA ARG A 56 -18.90 -37.40 21.24
C ARG A 56 -17.43 -36.94 21.17
N ASN A 57 -17.04 -36.24 20.11
CA ASN A 57 -15.68 -35.72 19.92
C ASN A 57 -15.53 -34.29 20.48
N LEU A 58 -16.63 -33.66 20.93
CA LEU A 58 -16.69 -32.26 21.37
C LEU A 58 -17.20 -32.11 22.81
N GLN A 59 -17.02 -33.15 23.63
CA GLN A 59 -17.59 -33.20 24.98
C GLN A 59 -16.86 -32.32 26.00
N GLN A 60 -15.56 -32.11 25.80
CA GLN A 60 -14.73 -31.35 26.74
C GLN A 60 -14.61 -29.91 26.27
N PRO A 61 -14.66 -28.92 27.17
CA PRO A 61 -14.35 -27.54 26.84
C PRO A 61 -12.98 -27.44 26.13
N GLY A 62 -12.93 -26.69 25.04
CA GLY A 62 -11.73 -26.56 24.20
C GLY A 62 -11.55 -27.67 23.15
N SER A 63 -12.46 -28.65 23.05
CA SER A 63 -12.50 -29.57 21.92
C SER A 63 -12.89 -28.82 20.64
N ALA A 64 -12.23 -29.13 19.52
CA ALA A 64 -12.45 -28.47 18.24
C ALA A 64 -12.53 -29.48 17.09
N SER A 65 -13.11 -29.04 15.98
CA SER A 65 -13.07 -29.78 14.71
C SER A 65 -11.72 -29.61 14.00
N GLY A 66 -11.57 -30.23 12.82
CA GLY A 66 -10.42 -29.94 11.96
C GLY A 66 -10.51 -28.53 11.38
N TRP A 67 -9.36 -27.91 11.12
CA TRP A 67 -9.30 -26.60 10.47
C TRP A 67 -9.69 -26.69 9.00
N HIS A 68 -10.42 -25.68 8.52
CA HIS A 68 -10.77 -25.50 7.12
C HIS A 68 -10.14 -24.21 6.58
N ASN A 69 -9.35 -24.34 5.52
CA ASN A 69 -8.69 -23.18 4.91
C ASN A 69 -9.67 -22.39 4.04
N ILE A 70 -9.63 -21.07 4.20
CA ILE A 70 -10.32 -20.09 3.35
C ILE A 70 -9.28 -19.18 2.70
N THR A 71 -9.51 -18.79 1.44
CA THR A 71 -8.61 -17.88 0.71
C THR A 71 -9.39 -16.66 0.21
N LEU A 72 -8.99 -15.48 0.67
CA LEU A 72 -9.49 -14.20 0.19
C LEU A 72 -8.52 -13.64 -0.85
N SER A 73 -8.86 -13.81 -2.13
CA SER A 73 -8.02 -13.36 -3.23
C SER A 73 -8.35 -11.93 -3.64
N LEU A 74 -7.30 -11.15 -3.88
CA LEU A 74 -7.36 -9.82 -4.49
C LEU A 74 -6.58 -9.84 -5.79
N THR A 75 -7.09 -9.13 -6.81
CA THR A 75 -6.45 -8.95 -8.11
C THR A 75 -6.26 -7.48 -8.40
N ASP A 76 -5.50 -7.18 -9.46
CA ASP A 76 -5.35 -5.83 -10.01
C ASP A 76 -4.87 -4.81 -8.96
N CYS A 77 -3.99 -5.24 -8.05
CA CYS A 77 -3.37 -4.35 -7.06
C CYS A 77 -2.40 -3.40 -7.76
N PRO A 78 -2.58 -2.07 -7.63
CA PRO A 78 -1.66 -1.09 -8.19
C PRO A 78 -0.26 -1.20 -7.56
N VAL A 79 0.77 -0.79 -8.30
CA VAL A 79 2.17 -0.95 -7.88
C VAL A 79 2.49 -0.18 -6.59
N GLU A 80 1.71 0.87 -6.31
CA GLU A 80 1.83 1.69 -5.12
C GLU A 80 1.27 1.02 -3.85
N THR A 81 0.58 -0.12 -3.99
CA THR A 81 -0.06 -0.84 -2.90
C THR A 81 0.77 -2.05 -2.50
N SER A 82 1.53 -1.91 -1.41
CA SER A 82 2.43 -2.97 -0.92
C SER A 82 1.84 -3.84 0.19
N ALA A 83 0.73 -3.43 0.79
CA ALA A 83 0.08 -4.13 1.89
C ALA A 83 -1.44 -3.95 1.83
N VAL A 84 -2.15 -4.98 2.29
CA VAL A 84 -3.61 -4.98 2.44
C VAL A 84 -3.93 -5.46 3.85
N THR A 85 -4.82 -4.75 4.54
CA THR A 85 -5.34 -5.16 5.85
C THR A 85 -6.74 -5.72 5.67
N ALA A 86 -6.94 -6.97 6.08
CA ALA A 86 -8.28 -7.56 6.20
C ALA A 86 -8.82 -7.32 7.60
N ILE A 87 -10.09 -6.90 7.69
CA ILE A 87 -10.81 -6.76 8.95
C ILE A 87 -12.02 -7.69 8.85
N VAL A 88 -12.11 -8.65 9.76
CA VAL A 88 -13.24 -9.57 9.84
C VAL A 88 -14.16 -9.13 10.97
N THR A 89 -15.45 -9.02 10.67
CA THR A 89 -16.49 -8.64 11.63
C THR A 89 -17.63 -9.66 11.61
N GLY A 90 -18.32 -9.79 12.73
CA GLY A 90 -19.43 -10.73 12.89
C GLY A 90 -20.02 -10.65 14.29
N SER A 91 -21.15 -11.32 14.50
CA SER A 91 -21.73 -11.43 15.84
C SER A 91 -20.88 -12.38 16.68
N THR A 92 -20.48 -11.93 17.86
CA THR A 92 -19.74 -12.75 18.83
C THR A 92 -20.65 -13.10 20.01
N ASP A 93 -20.38 -14.23 20.66
CA ASP A 93 -21.01 -14.56 21.93
C ASP A 93 -20.17 -14.07 23.13
N ASN A 94 -20.54 -14.48 24.34
CA ASN A 94 -19.84 -14.08 25.58
C ASN A 94 -18.44 -14.69 25.73
N THR A 95 -18.04 -15.63 24.87
CA THR A 95 -16.70 -16.23 24.86
C THR A 95 -15.71 -15.42 24.01
N GLY A 96 -16.21 -14.51 23.17
CA GLY A 96 -15.41 -13.72 22.23
C GLY A 96 -15.25 -14.36 20.84
N TYR A 97 -15.66 -15.63 20.68
CA TYR A 97 -15.73 -16.29 19.36
C TYR A 97 -17.01 -15.90 18.61
N TYR A 98 -17.06 -16.21 17.31
CA TYR A 98 -18.24 -15.95 16.49
C TYR A 98 -19.39 -16.87 16.92
N LYS A 99 -20.56 -16.27 17.10
CA LYS A 99 -21.76 -16.97 17.57
C LYS A 99 -22.24 -17.96 16.51
N ASN A 100 -22.60 -19.16 16.94
CA ASN A 100 -23.34 -20.10 16.10
C ASN A 100 -24.78 -19.61 15.90
N GLU A 101 -25.16 -19.35 14.64
CA GLU A 101 -26.53 -18.95 14.26
C GLU A 101 -27.45 -20.16 13.98
N GLY A 102 -26.92 -21.38 14.07
CA GLY A 102 -27.69 -22.62 13.99
C GLY A 102 -28.37 -23.01 15.31
N THR A 103 -28.82 -24.26 15.40
CA THR A 103 -29.53 -24.78 16.58
C THR A 103 -28.63 -25.49 17.60
N ALA A 104 -27.38 -25.78 17.25
CA ALA A 104 -26.45 -26.46 18.15
C ALA A 104 -25.98 -25.53 19.28
N GLU A 105 -26.09 -26.00 20.52
CA GLU A 105 -25.68 -25.26 21.72
C GLU A 105 -24.24 -25.57 22.13
N ASN A 106 -23.64 -24.66 22.90
CA ASN A 106 -22.28 -24.81 23.47
C ASN A 106 -21.17 -25.02 22.41
N ILE A 107 -21.37 -24.49 21.20
CA ILE A 107 -20.40 -24.50 20.12
C ILE A 107 -20.28 -23.11 19.50
N GLN A 108 -19.06 -22.72 19.14
CA GLN A 108 -18.74 -21.43 18.54
C GLN A 108 -17.97 -21.64 17.23
N ILE A 109 -17.85 -20.57 16.45
CA ILE A 109 -17.03 -20.54 15.24
C ILE A 109 -15.75 -19.73 15.51
N GLU A 110 -14.62 -20.31 15.17
CA GLU A 110 -13.28 -19.71 15.26
C GLU A 110 -12.74 -19.44 13.85
N LEU A 111 -12.01 -18.32 13.68
CA LEU A 111 -11.37 -17.91 12.44
C LEU A 111 -9.94 -17.41 12.68
#